data_AF-A0A1F3XU47-F1
#
_entry.id   AF-A0A1F3XU47-F1
#
_cell.length_a   1.000
_cell.length_b   1.000
_cell.length_c   1.000
_cell.angle_alpha   90.00
_cell.angle_beta   90.00
_cell.angle_gamma   90.00
#
_symmetry.space_group_name_H-M   'P 1'
#
loop_
_entity.id
_entity.type
_entity.pdbx_description
1 polymer ?
#
loop_
_entity_poly.entity_id
_entity_poly.type
_entity_poly.pdbx_seq_one_letter_code
_entity_poly.pdbx_strand_id
1 'polypeptide(L)'
;MPPEYPTDVPIIYVKKESILNVLSFMKTDSAFEYNFLSDLTATDESVEPRFELVYNLFSTTKLVRIRLKVRLRDDEEAATAMAVWPGANWAEREIFDMFGIKFAGHPDLRRILMDIRYVGHPLRKDFPLKAYQIFTEPELADPALLDG
;
A
#
# COMPACT_ATOMS: atom_id res chain seq x y z
N MET A 1 -10.09 16.71 31.47
CA MET A 1 -9.07 16.55 30.43
C MET A 1 -9.10 15.11 29.99
N PRO A 2 -9.32 14.77 28.71
CA PRO A 2 -9.05 13.42 28.25
C PRO A 2 -7.56 13.12 28.50
N PRO A 3 -7.18 11.85 28.78
CA PRO A 3 -5.79 11.49 29.01
C PRO A 3 -4.95 11.89 27.80
N GLU A 4 -3.76 12.44 28.04
CA GLU A 4 -2.74 12.67 27.00
C GLU A 4 -2.40 11.31 26.36
N TYR A 5 -3.00 11.04 25.20
CA TYR A 5 -2.55 9.93 24.37
C TYR A 5 -1.13 10.26 23.91
N PRO A 6 -0.16 9.34 24.00
CA PRO A 6 1.16 9.56 23.42
C PRO A 6 0.98 9.89 21.93
N THR A 7 1.33 11.12 21.56
CA THR A 7 1.17 11.68 20.22
C THR A 7 2.10 11.01 19.19
N ASP A 8 3.14 10.32 19.67
CA ASP A 8 4.15 9.69 18.83
C ASP A 8 3.82 8.20 18.61
N VAL A 9 3.31 7.89 17.42
CA VAL A 9 3.23 6.51 16.93
C VAL A 9 4.65 6.06 16.55
N PRO A 10 5.20 4.98 17.15
CA PRO A 10 6.54 4.52 16.81
C PRO A 10 6.63 4.15 15.33
N ILE A 11 7.73 4.59 14.70
CA ILE A 11 8.02 4.32 13.29
C ILE A 11 9.25 3.45 13.21
N ILE A 12 9.13 2.29 12.56
CA ILE A 12 10.24 1.37 12.33
C ILE A 12 10.47 1.22 10.83
N TYR A 13 11.71 1.44 10.40
CA TYR A 13 12.13 1.15 9.04
C TYR A 13 12.52 -0.31 8.91
N VAL A 14 11.96 -0.98 7.91
CA VAL A 14 12.18 -2.40 7.65
C VAL A 14 12.69 -2.55 6.22
N LYS A 15 13.65 -3.46 6.02
CA LYS A 15 14.11 -3.82 4.68
C LYS A 15 13.01 -4.56 3.92
N LYS A 16 12.89 -4.32 2.62
CA LYS A 16 11.83 -4.92 1.79
C LYS A 16 11.87 -6.45 1.81
N GLU A 17 13.05 -7.06 1.91
CA GLU A 17 13.21 -8.53 1.95
C GLU A 17 12.69 -9.14 3.25
N SER A 18 12.61 -8.33 4.32
CA SER A 18 12.19 -8.78 5.65
C SER A 18 10.73 -8.44 5.96
N ILE A 19 10.08 -7.60 5.16
CA ILE A 19 8.76 -7.04 5.52
C ILE A 19 7.73 -8.13 5.82
N LEU A 20 7.62 -9.17 4.99
CA LEU A 20 6.63 -10.22 5.18
C LEU A 20 6.83 -10.99 6.50
N ASN A 21 8.09 -11.28 6.83
CA ASN A 21 8.44 -11.95 8.08
C ASN A 21 8.15 -11.05 9.29
N VAL A 22 8.47 -9.76 9.19
CA VAL A 22 8.17 -8.79 10.26
C VAL A 22 6.65 -8.64 10.44
N LEU A 23 5.87 -8.49 9.36
CA LEU A 23 4.42 -8.39 9.44
C LEU A 23 3.79 -9.64 10.09
N SER A 24 4.26 -10.82 9.69
CA SER A 24 3.81 -12.09 10.27
C SER A 24 4.12 -12.13 11.78
N PHE A 25 5.36 -11.81 12.16
CA PHE A 25 5.79 -11.76 13.56
C PHE A 25 4.97 -10.76 14.38
N MET A 26 4.75 -9.55 13.85
CA MET A 26 3.96 -8.49 14.50
C MET A 26 2.51 -8.92 14.75
N LYS A 27 1.94 -9.74 13.86
CA LYS A 27 0.58 -10.28 14.03
C LYS A 27 0.53 -11.44 15.02
N THR A 28 1.47 -12.38 14.97
CA THR A 28 1.38 -13.66 15.69
C THR A 28 1.99 -13.67 17.08
N ASP A 29 2.97 -12.81 17.34
CA ASP A 29 3.66 -12.80 18.64
C ASP A 29 2.77 -12.20 19.73
N SER A 30 2.64 -12.91 20.86
CA SER A 30 1.77 -12.56 21.99
C SER A 30 2.14 -11.24 22.68
N ALA A 31 3.39 -10.77 22.53
CA ALA A 31 3.81 -9.49 23.06
C ALA A 31 3.24 -8.32 22.23
N PHE A 32 3.00 -8.52 20.92
CA PHE A 32 2.58 -7.47 19.99
C PHE A 32 1.10 -7.54 19.59
N GLU A 33 0.65 -8.68 19.07
CA GLU A 33 -0.74 -8.92 18.66
C GLU A 33 -1.32 -7.78 17.77
N TYR A 34 -0.57 -7.32 16.75
CA TYR A 34 -1.07 -6.37 15.77
C TYR A 34 -2.05 -7.05 14.81
N ASN A 35 -3.25 -7.33 15.30
CA ASN A 35 -4.28 -8.10 14.61
C ASN A 35 -5.07 -7.29 13.58
N PHE A 36 -4.88 -5.97 13.51
CA PHE A 36 -5.58 -5.09 12.58
C PHE A 36 -4.61 -4.25 11.73
N LEU A 37 -4.61 -4.50 10.41
CA LEU A 37 -4.01 -3.61 9.42
C LEU A 37 -4.96 -2.42 9.23
N SER A 38 -4.61 -1.27 9.81
CA SER A 38 -5.46 -0.09 9.78
C SER A 38 -5.43 0.60 8.42
N ASP A 39 -4.25 0.65 7.82
CA ASP A 39 -4.03 1.30 6.53
C ASP A 39 -2.70 0.80 5.93
N LEU A 40 -2.65 0.76 4.60
CA LEU A 40 -1.46 0.47 3.82
C LEU A 40 -1.43 1.46 2.67
N THR A 41 -0.43 2.34 2.67
CA THR A 41 -0.30 3.40 1.67
C THR A 41 1.15 3.57 1.21
N ALA A 42 1.38 4.46 0.24
CA ALA A 42 2.69 4.79 -0.26
C ALA A 42 2.89 6.31 -0.34
N THR A 43 4.14 6.76 -0.25
CA THR A 43 4.53 8.13 -0.60
C THR A 43 5.63 8.12 -1.65
N ASP A 44 5.60 9.11 -2.55
CA ASP A 44 6.70 9.40 -3.47
C ASP A 44 7.56 10.49 -2.83
N GLU A 45 8.81 10.20 -2.51
CA GLU A 45 9.75 11.14 -1.88
C GLU A 45 10.52 11.99 -2.91
N SER A 46 10.38 11.71 -4.22
CA SER A 46 11.12 12.38 -5.32
C SER A 46 12.65 12.31 -5.23
N VAL A 47 13.19 11.52 -4.30
CA VAL A 47 14.62 11.24 -4.11
C VAL A 47 14.81 9.74 -3.93
N GLU A 48 15.97 9.19 -4.30
CA GLU A 48 16.23 7.74 -4.20
C GLU A 48 16.50 7.26 -2.76
N PRO A 49 15.93 6.14 -2.30
CA PRO A 49 14.87 5.34 -2.96
C PRO A 49 13.53 6.09 -3.02
N ARG A 50 12.91 6.08 -4.22
CA ARG A 50 11.78 6.96 -4.57
C ARG A 50 10.54 6.79 -3.71
N PHE A 51 10.17 5.55 -3.41
CA PHE A 51 8.91 5.25 -2.75
C PHE A 51 9.10 4.82 -1.31
N GLU A 52 8.13 5.17 -0.47
CA GLU A 52 8.03 4.68 0.89
C GLU A 52 6.66 4.04 1.11
N LEU A 53 6.64 2.70 1.25
CA LEU A 53 5.46 1.97 1.68
C LEU A 53 5.29 2.13 3.19
N VAL A 54 4.06 2.40 3.61
CA VAL A 54 3.69 2.68 4.99
C VAL A 54 2.60 1.71 5.43
N TYR A 55 2.94 0.84 6.38
CA TYR A 55 2.00 -0.07 7.03
C TYR A 55 1.60 0.51 8.37
N ASN A 56 0.33 0.88 8.53
CA ASN A 56 -0.22 1.34 9.80
C ASN A 56 -0.90 0.15 10.49
N LEU A 57 -0.31 -0.32 11.57
CA LEU A 57 -0.78 -1.48 12.32
C LEU A 57 -1.38 -1.04 13.66
N PHE A 58 -2.42 -1.77 14.08
CA PHE A 58 -3.09 -1.56 15.36
C PHE A 58 -3.34 -2.90 16.03
N SER A 59 -3.08 -2.95 17.33
CA SER A 59 -3.47 -4.06 18.19
C SER A 59 -4.79 -3.70 18.85
N THR A 60 -5.88 -4.41 18.54
CA THR A 60 -7.17 -4.19 19.19
C THR A 60 -7.19 -4.71 20.63
N THR A 61 -6.31 -5.64 20.99
CA THR A 61 -6.19 -6.19 22.35
C THR A 61 -5.41 -5.26 23.27
N LYS A 62 -4.29 -4.72 22.79
CA LYS A 62 -3.39 -3.85 23.58
C LYS A 62 -3.66 -2.35 23.38
N LEU A 63 -4.48 -1.98 22.39
CA LEU A 63 -4.85 -0.61 22.04
C LEU A 63 -3.64 0.28 21.68
N VAL A 64 -2.60 -0.32 21.09
CA VAL A 64 -1.38 0.38 20.64
C VAL A 64 -1.26 0.39 19.11
N ARG A 65 -0.66 1.45 18.59
CA ARG A 65 -0.37 1.62 17.15
C ARG A 65 1.13 1.55 16.89
N ILE A 66 1.50 1.08 15.70
CA ILE A 66 2.86 1.17 15.18
C ILE A 66 2.80 1.41 13.67
N ARG A 67 3.84 2.06 13.15
CA ARG A 67 4.01 2.26 11.72
C ARG A 67 5.29 1.57 11.26
N LEU A 68 5.16 0.70 10.26
CA LEU A 68 6.32 0.13 9.58
C LEU A 68 6.49 0.85 8.24
N LYS A 69 7.73 1.19 7.91
CA LYS A 69 8.08 1.86 6.66
C LYS A 69 9.08 1.03 5.88
N VAL A 70 8.85 0.88 4.59
CA VAL A 70 9.76 0.20 3.66
C VAL A 70 10.06 1.15 2.52
N ARG A 71 11.35 1.38 2.27
CA ARG A 71 11.79 2.19 1.13
C ARG A 71 12.02 1.31 -0.09
N LEU A 72 11.54 1.76 -1.24
CA LEU A 72 11.61 1.07 -2.52
C LEU A 72 12.08 2.02 -3.63
N ARG A 73 12.80 1.49 -4.60
CA ARG A 73 13.09 2.14 -5.87
C ARG A 73 11.95 1.88 -6.86
N ASP A 74 11.93 2.60 -7.98
CA ASP A 74 10.84 2.53 -8.97
C ASP A 74 10.74 1.15 -9.66
N ASP A 75 11.85 0.43 -9.76
CA ASP A 75 11.95 -0.90 -10.37
C ASP A 75 11.77 -2.04 -9.37
N GLU A 76 11.54 -1.73 -8.09
CA GLU A 76 11.42 -2.72 -7.03
C GLU A 76 9.96 -3.05 -6.70
N GLU A 77 9.73 -4.30 -6.36
CA GLU A 77 8.47 -4.79 -5.82
C GLU A 77 8.60 -5.13 -4.32
N ALA A 78 7.47 -5.10 -3.62
CA ALA A 78 7.35 -5.57 -2.24
C ALA A 78 6.60 -6.90 -2.17
N ALA A 79 6.79 -7.66 -1.09
CA ALA A 79 5.95 -8.84 -0.83
C ALA A 79 4.53 -8.41 -0.45
N THR A 80 3.52 -9.13 -0.94
CA THR A 80 2.12 -8.89 -0.55
C THR A 80 1.90 -9.10 0.96
N ALA A 81 1.21 -8.16 1.59
CA ALA A 81 0.72 -8.29 2.95
C ALA A 81 -0.58 -9.11 3.02
N MET A 82 -1.19 -9.49 1.89
CA MET A 82 -2.37 -10.35 1.84
C MET A 82 -2.18 -11.70 2.54
N ALA A 83 -0.95 -12.24 2.49
CA ALA A 83 -0.59 -13.46 3.20
C ALA A 83 -0.76 -13.34 4.72
N VAL A 84 -0.74 -12.12 5.26
CA VAL A 84 -0.91 -11.82 6.69
C VAL A 84 -2.30 -11.25 6.96
N TRP A 85 -2.76 -10.26 6.19
CA TRP A 85 -4.12 -9.71 6.28
C TRP A 85 -4.77 -9.71 4.89
N PRO A 86 -5.80 -10.56 4.64
CA PRO A 86 -6.48 -10.60 3.35
C PRO A 86 -7.07 -9.25 2.90
N GLY A 87 -7.41 -8.37 3.85
CA GLY A 87 -7.88 -7.01 3.58
C GLY A 87 -6.87 -6.11 2.86
N ALA A 88 -5.58 -6.48 2.83
CA ALA A 88 -4.54 -5.73 2.13
C ALA A 88 -4.73 -5.69 0.60
N ASN A 89 -5.55 -6.59 0.03
CA ASN A 89 -5.83 -6.66 -1.41
C ASN A 89 -6.18 -5.29 -2.02
N TRP A 90 -7.16 -4.60 -1.43
CA TRP A 90 -7.65 -3.33 -1.95
C TRP A 90 -6.60 -2.22 -1.86
N ALA A 91 -5.86 -2.17 -0.74
CA ALA A 91 -4.82 -1.18 -0.53
C ALA A 91 -3.62 -1.41 -1.47
N GLU A 92 -3.21 -2.66 -1.68
CA GLU A 92 -2.13 -3.00 -2.62
C GLU A 92 -2.52 -2.66 -4.07
N ARG A 93 -3.78 -2.89 -4.46
CA ARG A 93 -4.31 -2.46 -5.77
C ARG A 93 -4.39 -0.95 -5.92
N GLU A 94 -4.80 -0.23 -4.88
CA GLU A 94 -4.79 1.24 -4.88
C GLU A 94 -3.37 1.78 -5.05
N ILE A 95 -2.41 1.25 -4.29
CA ILE A 95 -1.00 1.64 -4.39
C ILE A 95 -0.46 1.36 -5.80
N PHE A 96 -0.78 0.20 -6.38
CA PHE A 96 -0.41 -0.12 -7.75
C PHE A 96 -1.01 0.88 -8.74
N ASP A 97 -2.29 1.21 -8.62
CA ASP A 97 -2.97 2.13 -9.53
C ASP A 97 -2.42 3.56 -9.44
N MET A 98 -2.19 4.04 -8.21
CA MET A 98 -1.81 5.42 -7.93
C MET A 98 -0.30 5.70 -8.01
N PHE A 99 0.54 4.72 -7.65
CA PHE A 99 2.00 4.87 -7.59
C PHE A 99 2.75 3.90 -8.50
N GLY A 100 2.12 2.84 -9.01
CA GLY A 100 2.78 1.85 -9.89
C GLY A 100 3.65 0.84 -9.16
N ILE A 101 3.64 0.82 -7.83
CA ILE A 101 4.41 -0.13 -7.03
C ILE A 101 3.76 -1.51 -7.17
N LYS A 102 4.59 -2.53 -7.46
CA LYS A 102 4.14 -3.91 -7.64
C LYS A 102 4.29 -4.72 -6.35
N PHE A 103 3.41 -5.71 -6.19
CA PHE A 103 3.40 -6.63 -5.07
C PHE A 103 3.58 -8.07 -5.52
N ALA A 104 4.68 -8.70 -5.12
CA ALA A 104 4.97 -10.09 -5.39
C ALA A 104 3.99 -11.00 -4.63
N GLY A 105 3.34 -11.92 -5.35
CA GLY A 105 2.38 -12.88 -4.79
C GLY A 105 0.93 -12.38 -4.69
N HIS A 106 0.63 -11.17 -5.17
CA HIS A 106 -0.76 -10.68 -5.22
C HIS A 106 -1.56 -11.41 -6.31
N PRO A 107 -2.77 -11.94 -6.02
CA PRO A 107 -3.52 -12.78 -6.96
C PRO A 107 -4.12 -12.00 -8.14
N ASP A 108 -4.58 -10.76 -7.93
CA ASP A 108 -5.20 -9.91 -8.96
C ASP A 108 -4.74 -8.46 -8.84
N LEU A 109 -3.50 -8.16 -9.27
CA LEU A 109 -2.95 -6.82 -9.19
C LEU A 109 -3.33 -6.00 -10.44
N ARG A 110 -4.52 -5.41 -10.39
CA ARG A 110 -5.05 -4.54 -11.43
C ARG A 110 -5.57 -3.21 -10.87
N ARG A 111 -5.70 -2.21 -11.74
CA ARG A 111 -6.24 -0.88 -11.40
C ARG A 111 -7.61 -0.98 -10.72
N ILE A 112 -7.94 0.00 -9.90
CA ILE A 112 -9.16 -0.03 -9.08
C ILE A 112 -9.86 1.33 -8.95
N LEU A 113 -9.11 2.44 -9.04
CA LEU A 113 -9.63 3.81 -8.98
C LEU A 113 -9.68 4.45 -10.37
N MET A 114 -8.64 4.26 -11.18
CA MET A 114 -8.58 4.86 -12.52
C MET A 114 -9.34 4.03 -13.55
N ASP A 115 -9.78 4.70 -14.60
CA ASP A 115 -10.24 4.04 -15.83
C ASP A 115 -9.15 3.06 -16.30
N ILE A 116 -9.55 1.88 -16.74
CA ILE A 116 -8.65 0.83 -17.22
C ILE A 116 -7.75 1.29 -18.37
N ARG A 117 -8.17 2.30 -19.15
CA ARG A 117 -7.42 2.90 -20.27
C ARG A 117 -6.45 3.98 -19.79
N TYR A 118 -6.49 4.36 -18.52
CA TYR A 118 -5.69 5.45 -18.00
C TYR A 118 -4.20 5.10 -18.05
N VAL A 119 -3.41 5.99 -18.65
CA VAL A 119 -1.95 5.84 -18.74
C VAL A 119 -1.29 6.66 -17.62
N GLY A 120 -0.44 6.02 -16.83
CA GLY A 120 0.32 6.64 -15.74
C GLY A 120 -0.24 6.39 -14.33
N HIS A 121 0.35 7.08 -13.35
CA HIS A 121 0.15 6.89 -11.91
C HIS A 121 -0.01 8.26 -11.23
N PRO A 122 -1.26 8.69 -10.94
CA PRO A 122 -1.57 10.08 -10.59
C PRO A 122 -0.90 10.63 -9.33
N LEU A 123 -0.58 9.79 -8.33
CA LEU A 123 0.00 10.24 -7.07
C LEU A 123 1.55 10.29 -7.10
N ARG A 124 2.16 9.98 -8.25
CA ARG A 124 3.57 10.26 -8.46
C ARG A 124 3.81 11.76 -8.60
N LYS A 125 4.86 12.28 -7.97
CA LYS A 125 5.16 13.72 -7.92
C LYS A 125 5.64 14.30 -9.25
N ASP A 126 6.08 13.46 -10.19
CA ASP A 126 6.40 13.84 -11.58
C ASP A 126 5.15 13.88 -12.48
N PHE A 127 3.99 13.42 -12.00
CA PHE A 127 2.76 13.43 -12.78
C PHE A 127 2.15 14.84 -12.85
N PRO A 128 1.72 15.33 -14.03
CA PRO A 128 1.17 16.68 -14.15
C PRO A 128 -0.14 16.85 -13.36
N LEU A 129 -0.21 17.88 -12.51
CA LEU A 129 -1.36 18.15 -11.62
C LEU A 129 -2.71 18.28 -12.36
N LYS A 130 -2.70 18.85 -13.58
CA LYS A 130 -3.90 19.05 -14.41
C LYS A 130 -3.90 18.13 -15.63
N ALA A 131 -3.37 16.91 -15.50
CA ALA A 131 -3.51 15.90 -16.54
C ALA A 131 -4.97 15.40 -16.59
N TYR A 132 -5.56 15.43 -17.79
CA TYR A 132 -6.82 14.77 -18.10
C TYR A 132 -6.65 13.97 -19.38
N GLN A 133 -7.30 12.82 -19.45
CA GLN A 133 -7.30 11.95 -20.62
C GLN A 133 -8.75 11.90 -21.12
N ILE A 134 -8.96 12.24 -22.39
CA ILE A 134 -10.29 12.21 -23.01
C ILE A 134 -10.46 10.84 -23.65
N PHE A 135 -11.49 10.13 -23.22
CA PHE A 135 -11.88 8.87 -23.83
C PHE A 135 -13.02 9.14 -24.83
N THR A 136 -12.67 9.26 -26.10
CA THR A 136 -13.62 9.58 -27.18
C THR A 136 -14.41 8.39 -27.68
N GLU A 137 -13.87 7.18 -27.54
CA GLU A 137 -14.50 5.94 -27.98
C GLU A 137 -15.42 5.38 -26.86
N PRO A 138 -16.67 4.99 -27.20
CA PRO A 138 -17.59 4.34 -26.26
C PRO A 138 -17.28 2.85 -26.04
N GLU A 139 -16.21 2.33 -26.65
CA GLU A 139 -15.80 0.94 -26.51
C GLU A 139 -15.59 0.66 -25.02
N LEU A 140 -16.50 -0.16 -24.47
CA LEU A 140 -16.45 -0.64 -23.11
C LEU A 140 -15.08 -1.26 -22.89
N ALA A 141 -14.54 -1.05 -21.70
CA ALA A 141 -13.39 -1.81 -21.21
C ALA A 141 -13.52 -3.27 -21.65
N ASP A 142 -12.45 -3.83 -22.24
CA ASP A 142 -12.42 -5.24 -22.66
C ASP A 142 -13.11 -6.08 -21.57
N PRO A 143 -14.23 -6.77 -21.87
CA PRO A 143 -15.00 -7.52 -20.88
C PRO A 143 -14.13 -8.52 -20.11
N ALA A 144 -13.07 -9.03 -20.74
CA ALA A 144 -12.08 -9.89 -20.08
C ALA A 144 -11.31 -9.21 -18.93
N LEU A 145 -11.34 -7.88 -18.85
CA LEU A 145 -10.81 -7.10 -17.73
C LEU A 145 -11.87 -6.90 -16.62
N LEU A 146 -13.13 -7.25 -16.82
CA LEU A 146 -14.18 -7.14 -15.80
C LEU A 146 -14.51 -8.50 -15.16
N ASP A 147 -14.24 -9.59 -15.88
CA ASP A 147 -14.47 -10.95 -15.43
C ASP A 147 -13.28 -11.48 -14.61
N GLY A 148 -13.50 -11.70 -13.32
CA GLY A 148 -12.58 -12.34 -12.38
C GLY A 148 -13.31 -13.33 -11.49
#